data_AF-A0AAD8AC77-F1
#
_entry.id   AF-A0AAD8AC77-F1
#
_cell.length_a   1.000
_cell.length_b   1.000
_cell.length_c   1.000
_cell.angle_alpha   90.00
_cell.angle_beta   90.00
_cell.angle_gamma   90.00
#
_symmetry.space_group_name_H-M   'P 1'
#
loop_
_entity.id
_entity.type
_entity.pdbx_description
1 polymer ?
#
loop_
_entity_poly.entity_id
_entity_poly.type
_entity_poly.pdbx_seq_one_letter_code
_entity_poly.pdbx_strand_id
1 'polypeptide(L)'
;MKFQVALLVAAVLTFGSEARILVKRSFRDQSVRGYLTERTCWWNEICKEEFQTLFRCKCPLWSYCRSPGRYYNAFCTMTGTGYIWTQPDRSWGSAI
;
A
#
# COMPACT_ATOMS: atom_id res chain seq x y z
N MET A 1 50.28 -1.94 19.39
CA MET A 1 48.94 -2.29 19.94
C MET A 1 47.90 -1.18 19.72
N LYS A 2 48.19 0.11 19.98
CA LYS A 2 47.21 1.23 19.81
C LYS A 2 46.74 1.46 18.36
N PHE A 3 47.63 1.32 17.38
CA PHE A 3 47.31 1.47 15.95
C PHE A 3 46.39 0.37 15.40
N GLN A 4 46.51 -0.86 15.90
CA GLN A 4 45.64 -1.97 15.47
C GLN A 4 44.21 -1.79 15.99
N VAL A 5 44.05 -1.25 17.20
CA VAL A 5 42.73 -0.94 17.76
C VAL A 5 42.05 0.18 16.98
N ALA A 6 42.79 1.23 16.60
CA ALA A 6 42.26 2.32 15.78
C ALA A 6 41.76 1.83 14.40
N LEU A 7 42.48 0.89 13.78
CA LEU A 7 42.11 0.33 12.47
C LEU A 7 40.86 -0.55 12.54
N LEU A 8 40.71 -1.33 13.63
CA LEU A 8 39.51 -2.14 13.86
C LEU A 8 38.28 -1.27 14.14
N VAL A 9 38.43 -0.19 14.90
CA VAL A 9 37.33 0.76 15.16
C VAL A 9 36.91 1.48 13.87
N ALA A 10 37.88 1.91 13.05
CA ALA A 10 37.59 2.53 11.76
C ALA A 10 36.85 1.57 10.81
N ALA A 11 37.25 0.30 10.77
CA ALA A 11 36.56 -0.71 9.97
C ALA A 11 35.11 -0.89 10.42
N VAL A 12 34.85 -1.06 11.72
CA VAL A 12 33.49 -1.22 12.27
C VAL A 12 32.58 -0.02 11.93
N LEU A 13 33.13 1.20 11.95
CA LEU A 13 32.38 2.40 11.59
C LEU A 13 32.03 2.46 10.08
N THR A 14 32.87 1.91 9.20
CA THR A 14 32.60 1.86 7.75
C THR A 14 31.62 0.76 7.31
N PHE A 15 31.45 -0.30 8.09
CA PHE A 15 30.53 -1.41 7.78
C PHE A 15 29.12 -1.23 8.37
N GLY A 16 28.88 -0.12 9.08
CA GLY A 16 27.71 0.06 9.94
C GLY A 16 26.70 1.09 9.45
N SER A 17 26.17 0.99 8.23
CA SER A 17 24.89 1.63 7.91
C SER A 17 24.28 1.10 6.61
N GLU A 18 23.82 -0.15 6.63
CA GLU A 18 22.72 -0.56 5.75
C GLU A 18 21.46 0.17 6.24
N ALA A 19 21.28 1.41 5.80
CA ALA A 19 20.05 2.14 5.99
C ALA A 19 18.94 1.32 5.31
N ARG A 20 18.22 0.51 6.10
CA ARG A 20 17.05 -0.25 5.65
C ARG A 20 15.96 0.77 5.33
N ILE A 21 15.99 1.32 4.11
CA ILE A 21 14.91 2.14 3.60
C ILE A 21 13.67 1.24 3.60
N LEU A 22 12.74 1.50 4.51
CA LEU A 22 11.42 0.88 4.51
C LEU A 22 10.67 1.38 3.27
N VAL A 23 10.89 0.69 2.15
CA VAL A 23 10.17 0.98 0.90
C VAL A 23 8.68 0.75 1.14
N LYS A 24 7.88 1.74 0.74
CA LYS A 24 6.42 1.76 0.88
C LYS A 24 5.82 0.45 0.36
N ARG A 25 5.29 -0.36 1.29
CA ARG A 25 4.71 -1.69 1.02
C ARG A 25 3.33 -1.64 0.36
N SER A 26 2.83 -0.46 0.02
CA SER A 26 1.54 -0.29 -0.64
C SER A 26 1.71 0.00 -2.12
N PHE A 27 1.22 -0.93 -2.93
CA PHE A 27 1.11 -0.74 -4.37
C PHE A 27 -0.24 -0.10 -4.67
N ARG A 28 -0.22 1.11 -5.23
CA ARG A 28 -1.44 1.87 -5.54
C ARG A 28 -1.77 1.72 -7.02
N ASP A 29 -2.80 0.95 -7.31
CA ASP A 29 -3.27 0.65 -8.67
C ASP A 29 -4.33 1.69 -9.10
N GLN A 30 -4.24 2.18 -10.34
CA GLN A 30 -5.16 3.16 -10.95
C GLN A 30 -5.85 2.62 -12.22
N SER A 31 -5.74 1.32 -12.51
CA SER A 31 -6.32 0.67 -13.69
C SER A 31 -7.85 0.68 -13.72
N VAL A 32 -8.47 0.78 -12.54
CA VAL A 32 -9.93 0.76 -12.37
C VAL A 32 -10.42 2.21 -12.24
N ARG A 33 -11.23 2.67 -13.19
CA ARG A 33 -11.68 4.09 -13.27
C ARG A 33 -13.18 4.27 -13.18
N GLY A 34 -13.94 3.21 -12.93
CA GLY A 34 -15.41 3.27 -12.88
C GLY A 34 -16.01 2.31 -11.87
N TYR A 35 -17.31 2.48 -11.64
CA TYR A 35 -18.14 1.66 -10.77
C TYR A 35 -19.19 0.93 -11.59
N LEU A 36 -19.45 -0.33 -11.25
CA LEU A 36 -20.58 -1.10 -11.73
C LEU A 36 -21.88 -0.61 -11.08
N THR A 37 -21.83 -0.31 -9.78
CA THR A 37 -22.95 0.29 -9.04
C THR A 37 -22.44 1.40 -8.11
N GLU A 38 -23.14 2.53 -8.06
CA GLU A 38 -22.78 3.70 -7.23
C GLU A 38 -23.20 3.55 -5.75
N ARG A 39 -23.33 2.31 -5.26
CA ARG A 39 -23.67 2.05 -3.86
C ARG A 39 -22.43 2.04 -2.98
N THR A 40 -22.58 2.35 -1.70
CA THR A 40 -21.51 2.16 -0.71
C THR A 40 -21.40 0.68 -0.33
N CYS A 41 -20.19 0.13 -0.27
CA CYS A 41 -19.96 -1.26 0.14
C CYS A 41 -20.30 -1.48 1.62
N TRP A 42 -20.88 -2.62 1.95
CA TRP A 42 -21.05 -3.08 3.33
C TRP A 42 -19.73 -3.63 3.92
N TRP A 43 -19.75 -3.92 5.22
CA TRP A 43 -18.65 -4.60 5.90
C TRP A 43 -18.38 -5.97 5.26
N ASN A 44 -17.10 -6.26 4.96
CA ASN A 44 -16.64 -7.47 4.28
C ASN A 44 -17.21 -7.68 2.87
N GLU A 45 -17.82 -6.66 2.28
CA GLU A 45 -18.24 -6.72 0.89
C GLU A 45 -17.03 -6.55 -0.05
N ILE A 46 -17.06 -7.26 -1.18
CA ILE A 46 -16.02 -7.17 -2.20
C ILE A 46 -16.21 -5.85 -2.96
N CYS A 47 -15.24 -4.95 -2.85
CA CYS A 47 -15.22 -3.69 -3.60
C CYS A 47 -14.73 -3.88 -5.04
N LYS A 48 -13.86 -4.87 -5.29
CA LYS A 48 -13.33 -5.18 -6.63
C LYS A 48 -13.00 -6.66 -6.74
N GLU A 49 -13.53 -7.31 -7.76
CA GLU A 49 -13.26 -8.73 -8.04
C GLU A 49 -11.93 -8.90 -8.79
N GLU A 50 -11.41 -10.13 -8.78
CA GLU A 50 -10.30 -10.52 -9.62
C GLU A 50 -10.59 -10.23 -11.11
N PHE A 51 -9.59 -9.74 -11.83
CA PHE A 51 -9.62 -9.43 -13.27
C PHE A 51 -10.66 -8.40 -13.76
N GLN A 52 -11.53 -7.87 -12.89
CA GLN A 52 -12.48 -6.83 -13.26
C GLN A 52 -11.82 -5.45 -13.38
N THR A 53 -12.27 -4.68 -14.37
CA THR A 53 -11.84 -3.29 -14.65
C THR A 53 -12.77 -2.24 -14.03
N LEU A 54 -13.80 -2.68 -13.31
CA LEU A 54 -14.79 -1.85 -12.62
C LEU A 54 -14.87 -2.24 -11.14
N PHE A 55 -15.09 -1.26 -10.27
CA PHE A 55 -15.43 -1.48 -8.87
C PHE A 55 -16.88 -1.93 -8.75
N ARG A 56 -17.19 -2.85 -7.83
CA ARG A 56 -18.57 -3.25 -7.56
C ARG A 56 -19.35 -2.15 -6.84
N CYS A 57 -18.70 -1.52 -5.88
CA CYS A 57 -19.27 -0.51 -4.99
C CYS A 57 -18.18 0.46 -4.52
N LYS A 58 -18.59 1.59 -3.95
CA LYS A 58 -17.70 2.61 -3.39
C LYS A 58 -17.37 2.27 -1.93
N CYS A 59 -16.09 2.17 -1.58
CA CYS A 59 -15.73 2.09 -0.16
C CYS A 59 -15.98 3.46 0.51
N PRO A 60 -16.36 3.48 1.80
CA PRO A 60 -16.44 4.69 2.60
C PRO A 60 -15.14 5.51 2.56
N LEU A 61 -15.23 6.84 2.81
CA LEU A 61 -14.08 7.75 2.73
C LEU A 61 -12.88 7.33 3.61
N TRP A 62 -13.17 6.76 4.78
CA TRP A 62 -12.21 6.25 5.76
C TRP A 62 -11.66 4.85 5.45
N SER A 63 -12.09 4.23 4.34
CA SER A 63 -11.71 2.88 3.93
C SER A 63 -11.00 2.83 2.57
N TYR A 64 -10.17 1.81 2.39
CA TYR A 64 -9.40 1.49 1.20
C TYR A 64 -9.92 0.19 0.60
N CYS A 65 -10.03 0.13 -0.74
CA CYS A 65 -10.28 -1.12 -1.45
C CYS A 65 -8.96 -1.87 -1.57
N ARG A 66 -8.77 -2.93 -0.76
CA ARG A 66 -7.48 -3.58 -0.53
C ARG A 66 -7.56 -5.08 -0.75
N SER A 67 -6.51 -5.65 -1.34
CA SER A 67 -6.25 -7.08 -1.37
C SER A 67 -4.81 -7.41 -0.94
N PRO A 68 -4.51 -8.68 -0.66
CA PRO A 68 -3.13 -9.14 -0.49
C PRO A 68 -2.29 -9.05 -1.78
N GLY A 69 -2.90 -9.01 -2.97
CA GLY A 69 -2.20 -8.92 -4.26
C GLY A 69 -3.13 -8.67 -5.45
N ARG A 70 -2.54 -8.38 -6.63
CA ARG A 70 -3.28 -7.96 -7.84
C ARG A 70 -4.38 -8.94 -8.30
N TYR A 71 -4.16 -10.24 -8.11
CA TYR A 71 -5.02 -11.32 -8.59
C TYR A 71 -5.98 -11.85 -7.52
N TYR A 72 -6.25 -11.07 -6.47
CA TYR A 72 -7.19 -11.43 -5.41
C TYR A 72 -8.35 -10.45 -5.36
N ASN A 73 -9.48 -10.91 -4.83
CA ASN A 73 -10.60 -10.06 -4.48
C ASN A 73 -10.17 -9.01 -3.45
N ALA A 74 -10.69 -7.80 -3.65
CA ALA A 74 -10.42 -6.65 -2.82
C ALA A 74 -11.62 -6.34 -1.94
N PHE A 75 -11.34 -5.94 -0.71
CA PHE A 75 -12.33 -5.64 0.31
C PHE A 75 -12.10 -4.23 0.87
N CYS A 76 -13.18 -3.59 1.33
CA CYS A 76 -13.05 -2.31 2.04
C CYS A 76 -12.43 -2.54 3.43
N THR A 77 -11.33 -1.84 3.71
CA THR A 77 -10.63 -1.93 5.00
C THR A 77 -10.00 -0.61 5.38
N MET A 78 -9.82 -0.37 6.67
CA MET A 78 -9.20 0.87 7.17
C MET A 78 -7.68 0.91 6.94
N THR A 79 -7.06 -0.24 6.65
CA THR A 79 -5.60 -0.36 6.57
C THR A 79 -5.06 -0.05 5.18
N GLY A 80 -4.14 0.91 5.11
CA GLY A 80 -3.47 1.33 3.88
C GLY A 80 -2.25 0.48 3.47
N THR A 81 -2.23 -0.83 3.74
CA THR A 81 -1.10 -1.73 3.42
C THR A 81 -1.48 -2.79 2.39
N GLY A 82 -0.53 -3.23 1.55
CA GLY A 82 -0.77 -4.23 0.50
C GLY A 82 -1.18 -3.60 -0.83
N TYR A 83 -1.96 -4.34 -1.63
CA TYR A 83 -2.39 -3.86 -2.94
C TYR A 83 -3.67 -3.06 -2.78
N ILE A 84 -3.64 -1.78 -3.15
CA ILE A 84 -4.75 -0.86 -2.97
C ILE A 84 -5.17 -0.30 -4.31
N TRP A 85 -6.45 -0.43 -4.63
CA TRP A 85 -7.01 0.21 -5.80
C TRP A 85 -7.47 1.63 -5.47
N THR A 86 -7.04 2.56 -6.31
CA THR A 86 -7.46 3.95 -6.26
C THR A 86 -8.86 4.05 -6.82
N GLN A 87 -9.79 4.40 -5.95
CA GLN A 87 -11.16 4.70 -6.34
C GLN A 87 -11.23 6.06 -7.05
N PRO A 88 -11.94 6.19 -8.20
CA PRO A 88 -12.27 7.48 -8.79
C PRO A 88 -13.09 8.30 -7.79
N ASP A 89 -13.00 9.64 -7.88
CA ASP A 89 -13.52 10.62 -6.90
C ASP A 89 -12.80 10.68 -5.55
N ARG A 90 -11.86 9.77 -5.28
CA ARG A 90 -11.05 9.83 -4.07
C ARG A 90 -9.86 10.76 -4.33
N SER A 91 -10.00 12.04 -4.01
CA SER A 91 -8.83 12.87 -3.73
C SER A 91 -8.19 12.30 -2.47
N TRP A 92 -7.05 11.65 -2.63
CA TRP A 92 -6.23 11.32 -1.47
C TRP A 92 -5.81 12.68 -0.96
N GLY A 93 -6.37 13.08 0.18
CA GLY A 93 -5.91 14.28 0.88
C GLY A 93 -4.40 14.25 0.80
N SER A 94 -3.84 15.27 0.17
CA SER A 94 -2.41 15.50 0.08
C SER A 94 -1.83 15.10 1.43
N ALA A 95 -0.91 14.14 1.41
CA ALA A 95 -0.06 13.94 2.57
C ALA A 95 0.64 15.29 2.78
N ILE A 96 0.16 16.05 3.76
CA ILE A 96 0.94 17.07 4.45
C ILE A 96 1.79 16.31 5.46
#